data_AF-A0A496WGJ2-F1
#
_entry.id   AF-A0A496WGJ2-F1
#
_cell.length_a   1.000
_cell.length_b   1.000
_cell.length_c   1.000
_cell.angle_alpha   90.00
_cell.angle_beta   90.00
_cell.angle_gamma   90.00
#
_symmetry.space_group_name_H-M   'P 1'
#
loop_
_entity.id
_entity.type
_entity.pdbx_description
1 polymer ?
#
loop_
_entity_poly.entity_id
_entity_poly.type
_entity_poly.pdbx_seq_one_letter_code
_entity_poly.pdbx_strand_id
1 'polypeptide(L)'
;MKLVQKQFLKGSREFEIVDDTVNVRIRTPFKEEKMTVVLTVLNPEPVVNKPFLEFHSRVKCGPLLSLVLDKPDTETFNAFVNELKQRAREEYNAFAGLKAGSRPERLAGNVYEEPPNFDEPAKNQPGKTGKPVSIANVDSAIQMLKQHLDVEEITPLLTALEALREDPENESCFDQLVKSFDDLGPRQGAVLTYAPYVSVLLSDDPFGY
;
A
#
# COMPACT_ATOMS: atom_id res chain seq x y z
N MET A 1 21.57 -5.42 -9.60
CA MET A 1 22.35 -4.75 -8.52
C MET A 1 21.72 -5.10 -7.18
N LYS A 2 22.48 -5.23 -6.08
CA LYS A 2 21.95 -5.71 -4.79
C LYS A 2 22.37 -4.81 -3.61
N LEU A 3 21.44 -4.57 -2.69
CA LEU A 3 21.65 -3.89 -1.40
C LEU A 3 21.26 -4.82 -0.25
N VAL A 4 22.13 -4.97 0.74
CA VAL A 4 21.89 -5.81 1.92
C VAL A 4 22.01 -4.97 3.18
N GLN A 5 20.92 -4.86 3.92
CA GLN A 5 20.82 -4.12 5.17
C GLN A 5 20.65 -5.09 6.33
N LYS A 6 21.75 -5.39 7.02
CA LYS A 6 21.74 -6.24 8.22
C LYS A 6 21.44 -5.39 9.45
N GLN A 7 20.55 -5.87 10.31
CA GLN A 7 20.29 -5.31 11.63
C GLN A 7 20.64 -6.36 12.68
N PHE A 8 21.66 -6.06 13.48
CA PHE A 8 22.10 -6.94 14.58
C PHE A 8 20.88 -7.23 15.49
N LEU A 9 20.56 -8.52 15.66
CA LEU A 9 19.39 -9.07 16.40
C LEU A 9 18.00 -8.90 15.77
N LYS A 10 17.79 -7.94 14.83
CA LYS A 10 16.46 -7.71 14.21
C LYS A 10 16.26 -8.38 12.85
N GLY A 11 17.34 -8.92 12.26
CA GLY A 11 17.29 -9.66 11.00
C GLY A 11 18.00 -8.94 9.85
N SER A 12 17.62 -9.24 8.61
CA SER A 12 18.23 -8.65 7.41
C SER A 12 17.21 -8.34 6.34
N ARG A 13 17.40 -7.21 5.65
CA ARG A 13 16.65 -6.85 4.45
C ARG A 13 17.59 -6.91 3.25
N GLU A 14 17.17 -7.55 2.19
CA GLU A 14 17.91 -7.64 0.93
C GLU A 14 17.02 -7.08 -0.18
N PHE A 15 17.58 -6.22 -1.00
CA PHE A 15 16.92 -5.63 -2.16
C PHE A 15 17.78 -5.92 -3.38
N GLU A 16 17.19 -6.51 -4.41
CA GLU A 16 17.90 -6.90 -5.61
C GLU A 16 17.13 -6.45 -6.84
N ILE A 17 17.74 -5.55 -7.60
CA ILE A 17 17.24 -5.07 -8.89
C ILE A 17 17.60 -6.12 -9.93
N VAL A 18 16.58 -6.76 -10.52
CA VAL A 18 16.66 -7.77 -11.56
C VAL A 18 15.74 -7.34 -12.71
N ASP A 19 16.32 -7.08 -13.87
CA ASP A 19 15.62 -6.60 -15.06
C ASP A 19 14.73 -5.37 -14.77
N ASP A 20 13.41 -5.53 -14.89
CA ASP A 20 12.36 -4.54 -14.69
C ASP A 20 11.70 -4.62 -13.29
N THR A 21 12.28 -5.40 -12.37
CA THR A 21 11.75 -5.61 -11.02
C THR A 21 12.78 -5.42 -9.90
N VAL A 22 12.28 -5.20 -8.70
CA VAL A 22 13.03 -5.26 -7.44
C VAL A 22 12.51 -6.40 -6.61
N ASN A 23 13.35 -7.40 -6.38
CA ASN A 23 13.09 -8.47 -5.44
C ASN A 23 13.53 -8.04 -4.05
N VAL A 24 12.62 -8.13 -3.09
CA VAL A 24 12.88 -7.80 -1.69
C VAL A 24 12.75 -9.07 -0.87
N ARG A 25 13.72 -9.29 0.01
CA ARG A 25 13.72 -10.39 0.97
C ARG A 25 13.96 -9.84 2.36
N ILE A 26 13.00 -10.03 3.25
CA ILE A 26 13.10 -9.62 4.64
C ILE A 26 13.17 -10.88 5.48
N ARG A 27 14.23 -11.01 6.27
CA ARG A 27 14.44 -12.12 7.20
C ARG A 27 14.42 -11.56 8.60
N THR A 28 13.51 -12.06 9.42
CA THR A 28 13.50 -11.86 10.88
C THR A 28 13.81 -13.19 11.56
N PRO A 29 14.12 -13.22 12.87
CA PRO A 29 14.45 -14.48 13.56
C PRO A 29 13.37 -15.57 13.48
N PHE A 30 12.11 -15.20 13.21
CA PHE A 30 10.97 -16.11 13.20
C PHE A 30 10.27 -16.25 11.83
N LYS A 31 10.56 -15.38 10.86
CA LYS A 31 9.85 -15.34 9.56
C LYS A 31 10.76 -14.89 8.43
N GLU A 32 10.49 -15.39 7.23
CA GLU A 32 11.06 -14.88 5.99
C GLU A 32 9.93 -14.42 5.06
N GLU A 33 10.05 -13.19 4.56
CA GLU A 33 9.11 -12.59 3.62
C GLU A 33 9.81 -12.26 2.31
N LYS A 34 9.10 -12.45 1.20
CA LYS A 34 9.57 -12.13 -0.14
C LYS A 34 8.49 -11.33 -0.85
N MET A 35 8.89 -10.25 -1.50
CA MET A 35 8.02 -9.49 -2.39
C MET A 35 8.79 -9.11 -3.65
N THR A 36 8.06 -8.93 -4.74
CA THR A 36 8.60 -8.46 -6.02
C THR A 36 7.84 -7.21 -6.42
N VAL A 37 8.57 -6.14 -6.69
CA VAL A 37 8.01 -4.84 -7.05
C VAL A 37 8.42 -4.51 -8.48
N VAL A 38 7.45 -4.25 -9.36
CA VAL A 38 7.72 -3.83 -10.74
C VAL A 38 8.18 -2.37 -10.76
N LEU A 39 9.23 -2.06 -11.51
CA LEU A 39 9.82 -0.72 -11.56
C LEU A 39 8.92 0.33 -12.21
N THR A 40 8.06 -0.07 -13.14
CA THR A 40 7.12 0.83 -13.85
C THR A 40 6.11 1.49 -12.92
N VAL A 41 5.71 0.80 -11.83
CA VAL A 41 4.76 1.32 -10.84
C VAL A 41 5.43 2.11 -9.72
N LEU A 42 6.77 2.11 -9.66
CA LEU A 42 7.54 2.76 -8.62
C LEU A 42 7.77 4.24 -8.97
N ASN A 43 7.51 5.14 -8.02
CA ASN A 43 7.84 6.55 -8.16
C ASN A 43 9.36 6.73 -7.95
N PRO A 44 10.12 7.23 -8.95
CA PRO A 44 11.57 7.38 -8.86
C PRO A 44 11.98 8.51 -7.90
N GLU A 45 11.06 9.34 -7.42
CA GLU A 45 11.36 10.35 -6.41
C GLU A 45 10.98 9.81 -5.01
N PRO A 46 11.95 9.27 -4.26
CA PRO A 46 11.68 8.75 -2.92
C PRO A 46 11.46 9.87 -1.92
N VAL A 47 10.67 9.58 -0.90
CA VAL A 47 10.38 10.48 0.22
C VAL A 47 11.26 10.09 1.40
N VAL A 48 11.89 11.08 2.02
CA VAL A 48 12.68 10.87 3.25
C VAL A 48 11.72 10.87 4.44
N ASN A 49 11.45 9.68 4.98
CA ASN A 49 10.63 9.49 6.18
C ASN A 49 11.47 8.80 7.26
N LYS A 50 12.27 9.60 7.99
CA LYS A 50 13.31 9.09 8.90
C LYS A 50 12.74 8.04 9.89
N PRO A 51 13.42 6.89 10.07
CA PRO A 51 14.78 6.55 9.62
C PRO A 51 14.87 5.96 8.20
N PHE A 52 13.78 6.00 7.43
CA PHE A 52 13.67 5.34 6.13
C PHE A 52 13.73 6.31 4.94
N LEU A 53 14.18 5.78 3.81
CA LEU A 53 13.97 6.33 2.48
C LEU A 53 12.90 5.47 1.80
N GLU A 54 11.77 6.08 1.48
CA GLU A 54 10.60 5.36 0.98
C GLU A 54 10.38 5.63 -0.50
N PHE A 55 10.23 4.57 -1.30
CA PHE A 55 9.75 4.66 -2.67
C PHE A 55 8.27 4.34 -2.70
N HIS A 56 7.46 5.28 -3.18
CA HIS A 56 6.01 5.15 -3.22
C HIS A 56 5.53 4.60 -4.56
N SER A 57 4.31 4.07 -4.59
CA SER A 57 3.67 3.72 -5.86
C SER A 57 3.28 4.98 -6.63
N ARG A 58 3.29 4.92 -7.96
CA ARG A 58 2.73 5.95 -8.85
C ARG A 58 1.20 5.91 -8.91
N VAL A 59 0.61 4.74 -8.64
CA VAL A 59 -0.82 4.48 -8.86
C VAL A 59 -1.57 4.23 -7.56
N LYS A 60 -0.92 3.68 -6.54
CA LYS A 60 -1.49 3.51 -5.20
C LYS A 60 -0.90 4.53 -4.24
N CYS A 61 -1.67 4.91 -3.23
CA CYS A 61 -1.14 5.71 -2.13
C CYS A 61 -0.41 4.78 -1.15
N GLY A 62 0.91 4.99 -0.95
CA GLY A 62 1.69 4.25 0.05
C GLY A 62 3.11 3.86 -0.41
N PRO A 63 4.02 3.60 0.56
CA PRO A 63 5.38 3.14 0.28
C PRO A 63 5.39 1.70 -0.22
N LEU A 64 6.09 1.41 -1.31
CA LEU A 64 6.35 0.05 -1.81
C LEU A 64 7.69 -0.50 -1.34
N LEU A 65 8.68 0.37 -1.15
CA LEU A 65 10.00 0.01 -0.65
C LEU A 65 10.40 0.97 0.46
N SER A 66 10.84 0.44 1.59
CA SER A 66 11.35 1.23 2.72
C SER A 66 12.78 0.79 3.04
N LEU A 67 13.75 1.59 2.59
CA LEU A 67 15.17 1.34 2.82
C LEU A 67 15.62 2.09 4.06
N VAL A 68 16.47 1.49 4.90
CA VAL A 68 17.08 2.21 6.03
C VAL A 68 18.14 3.16 5.50
N LEU A 69 18.09 4.44 5.91
CA LEU A 69 19.06 5.45 5.48
C LEU A 69 20.50 5.06 5.85
N ASP A 70 21.44 5.31 4.95
CA ASP A 70 22.89 5.13 5.13
C ASP A 70 23.31 3.71 5.56
N LYS A 71 22.52 2.70 5.18
CA LYS A 71 22.82 1.29 5.44
C LYS A 71 23.01 0.50 4.13
N PRO A 72 24.04 -0.36 4.03
CA PRO A 72 25.04 -0.67 5.05
C PRO A 72 26.08 0.45 5.27
N ASP A 73 26.34 1.24 4.24
CA ASP A 73 27.17 2.45 4.23
C ASP A 73 26.58 3.45 3.23
N THR A 74 26.95 4.73 3.35
CA THR A 74 26.41 5.82 2.52
C THR A 74 26.73 5.65 1.03
N GLU A 75 27.88 5.08 0.66
CA GLU A 75 28.30 4.95 -0.74
C GLU A 75 27.48 3.86 -1.44
N THR A 76 27.46 2.64 -0.88
CA THR A 76 26.67 1.52 -1.40
C THR A 76 25.17 1.85 -1.41
N PHE A 77 24.68 2.51 -0.36
CA PHE A 77 23.29 2.95 -0.28
C PHE A 77 22.95 3.94 -1.39
N ASN A 78 23.75 5.00 -1.56
CA ASN A 78 23.51 6.01 -2.58
C ASN A 78 23.64 5.45 -4.00
N ALA A 79 24.62 4.56 -4.23
CA ALA A 79 24.78 3.88 -5.51
C ALA A 79 23.52 3.06 -5.86
N PHE A 80 23.00 2.30 -4.90
CA PHE A 80 21.77 1.52 -5.11
C PHE A 80 20.55 2.41 -5.36
N VAL A 81 20.39 3.47 -4.56
CA VAL A 81 19.29 4.43 -4.71
C VAL A 81 19.35 5.08 -6.09
N ASN A 82 20.51 5.54 -6.54
CA ASN A 82 20.65 6.18 -7.85
C ASN A 82 20.32 5.22 -9.00
N GLU A 83 20.81 3.98 -8.95
CA GLU A 83 20.46 2.95 -9.94
C GLU A 83 18.94 2.68 -9.95
N LEU A 84 18.33 2.55 -8.77
CA LEU A 84 16.89 2.31 -8.65
C LEU A 84 16.07 3.46 -9.24
N LYS A 85 16.44 4.71 -8.95
CA LYS A 85 15.82 5.90 -9.53
C LYS A 85 15.92 5.91 -11.05
N GLN A 86 17.13 5.64 -11.56
CA GLN A 86 17.41 5.62 -12.99
C GLN A 86 16.56 4.57 -13.69
N ARG A 87 16.58 3.31 -13.23
CA ARG A 87 15.79 2.25 -13.85
C ARG A 87 14.29 2.48 -13.75
N ALA A 88 13.78 2.91 -12.60
CA ALA A 88 12.35 3.23 -12.46
C ALA A 88 11.90 4.36 -13.42
N ARG A 89 12.79 5.29 -13.75
CA ARG A 89 12.52 6.34 -14.75
C ARG A 89 12.60 5.81 -16.18
N GLU A 90 13.60 4.98 -16.48
CA GLU A 90 13.79 4.37 -17.80
C GLU A 90 12.64 3.43 -18.17
N GLU A 91 12.25 2.53 -17.26
CA GLU A 91 11.14 1.60 -17.45
C GLU A 91 9.81 2.34 -17.63
N TYR A 92 9.56 3.37 -16.81
CA TYR A 92 8.38 4.20 -16.98
C TYR A 92 8.37 4.95 -18.32
N ASN A 93 9.50 5.52 -18.74
CA ASN A 93 9.58 6.20 -20.03
C ASN A 93 9.41 5.25 -21.21
N ALA A 94 9.94 4.02 -21.11
CA ALA A 94 9.74 2.98 -22.11
C ALA A 94 8.26 2.58 -22.20
N PHE A 95 7.61 2.36 -21.04
CA PHE A 95 6.19 2.06 -20.95
C PHE A 95 5.31 3.18 -21.51
N ALA A 96 5.60 4.44 -21.16
CA ALA A 96 4.87 5.62 -21.63
C ALA A 96 5.18 6.01 -23.09
N GLY A 97 6.06 5.28 -23.78
CA GLY A 97 6.45 5.58 -25.17
C GLY A 97 7.30 6.86 -25.33
N LEU A 98 7.92 7.36 -24.26
CA LEU A 98 8.71 8.59 -24.23
C LEU A 98 10.18 8.39 -24.65
N LYS A 99 10.57 7.19 -25.11
CA LYS A 99 11.91 6.99 -25.68
C LYS A 99 12.04 7.74 -27.01
N ALA A 100 12.81 8.84 -27.00
CA ALA A 100 13.32 9.49 -28.20
C ALA A 100 14.32 8.54 -28.90
N GLY A 101 13.82 7.64 -29.73
CA GLY A 101 14.70 6.68 -30.40
C GLY A 101 14.07 5.55 -31.19
N SER A 102 12.80 5.63 -31.57
CA SER A 102 12.25 4.85 -32.70
C SER A 102 10.78 5.22 -32.85
N ARG A 103 10.46 5.98 -33.90
CA ARG A 103 9.10 6.22 -34.37
C ARG A 103 8.48 4.85 -34.69
N PRO A 104 7.47 4.36 -33.97
CA PRO A 104 6.77 3.16 -34.39
C PRO A 104 5.95 3.53 -35.63
N GLU A 105 6.05 2.72 -36.69
CA GLU A 105 5.10 2.67 -37.81
C GLU A 105 3.70 2.18 -37.35
N ARG A 106 3.21 2.64 -36.20
CA ARG A 106 1.91 2.25 -35.62
C ARG A 106 0.83 3.30 -35.82
N LEU A 107 1.05 4.28 -36.70
CA LEU A 107 0.05 5.26 -37.10
C LEU A 107 -0.86 4.77 -38.26
N ALA A 108 -0.77 3.51 -38.64
CA ALA A 108 -1.69 2.88 -39.58
C ALA A 108 -2.61 1.90 -38.83
N GLY A 109 -3.64 2.41 -38.17
CA GLY A 109 -4.56 1.53 -37.44
C GLY A 109 -5.61 2.24 -36.61
N ASN A 110 -6.23 3.31 -37.11
CA ASN A 110 -7.53 3.74 -36.57
C ASN A 110 -8.60 2.77 -37.07
N VAL A 111 -8.63 1.56 -36.50
CA VAL A 111 -9.77 0.64 -36.61
C VAL A 111 -10.40 0.62 -35.23
N TYR A 112 -11.68 0.98 -35.15
CA TYR A 112 -12.48 0.88 -33.95
C TYR A 112 -12.34 -0.54 -33.36
N GLU A 113 -11.65 -0.67 -32.22
CA GLU A 113 -11.84 -1.83 -31.36
C GLU A 113 -13.16 -1.62 -30.62
N GLU A 114 -14.09 -2.58 -30.74
CA GLU A 114 -15.25 -2.63 -29.86
C GLU A 114 -14.76 -2.69 -28.40
N PRO A 115 -15.38 -1.93 -27.48
CA PRO A 115 -14.98 -1.95 -26.08
C PRO A 115 -15.06 -3.38 -25.54
N PRO A 116 -14.05 -3.86 -24.80
CA PRO A 116 -14.06 -5.20 -24.25
C PRO A 116 -15.24 -5.36 -23.30
N ASN A 117 -15.88 -6.53 -23.38
CA ASN A 117 -16.94 -6.89 -22.44
C ASN A 117 -16.30 -7.05 -21.04
N PHE A 118 -16.71 -6.20 -20.11
CA PHE A 118 -16.28 -6.30 -18.71
C PHE A 118 -17.07 -7.43 -18.05
N ASP A 119 -16.45 -8.59 -17.88
CA ASP A 119 -17.01 -9.61 -16.98
C ASP A 119 -17.09 -9.03 -15.55
N GLU A 120 -18.17 -9.38 -14.84
CA GLU A 120 -18.43 -8.96 -13.46
C GLU A 120 -17.21 -9.19 -12.55
N PRO A 121 -16.95 -8.31 -11.57
CA PRO A 121 -15.73 -8.40 -10.78
C PRO A 121 -15.64 -9.73 -10.02
N ALA A 122 -14.66 -10.54 -10.41
CA ALA A 122 -14.30 -11.75 -9.69
C ALA A 122 -13.91 -11.41 -8.25
N LYS A 123 -14.61 -12.03 -7.29
CA LYS A 123 -14.34 -11.97 -5.85
C LYS A 123 -13.01 -12.66 -5.53
N ASN A 124 -11.90 -11.97 -5.77
CA ASN A 124 -10.60 -12.38 -5.25
C ASN A 124 -10.27 -11.45 -4.08
N GLN A 125 -10.68 -11.85 -2.87
CA GLN A 125 -10.21 -11.24 -1.62
C GLN A 125 -8.83 -11.83 -1.28
N PRO A 126 -7.72 -11.06 -1.35
CA PRO A 126 -6.48 -11.48 -0.72
C PRO A 126 -6.64 -11.39 0.80
N GLY A 127 -6.15 -12.40 1.52
CA GLY A 127 -6.30 -12.52 2.97
C GLY A 127 -5.76 -11.31 3.73
N LYS A 128 -6.57 -10.80 4.65
CA LYS A 128 -6.32 -9.63 5.50
C LYS A 128 -5.25 -9.97 6.55
N THR A 129 -4.02 -9.50 6.36
CA THR A 129 -3.03 -9.49 7.46
C THR A 129 -3.37 -8.32 8.38
N GLY A 130 -4.09 -8.60 9.47
CA GLY A 130 -4.61 -7.60 10.40
C GLY A 130 -3.51 -6.83 11.13
N LYS A 131 -3.61 -5.49 11.10
CA LYS A 131 -2.93 -4.62 12.07
C LYS A 131 -3.44 -4.93 13.48
N PRO A 132 -2.62 -4.77 14.55
CA PRO A 132 -3.15 -4.79 15.90
C PRO A 132 -4.14 -3.61 16.07
N VAL A 133 -5.42 -3.92 16.21
CA VAL A 133 -6.47 -2.91 16.41
C VAL A 133 -6.21 -2.19 17.74
N SER A 134 -5.93 -0.88 17.67
CA SER A 134 -5.86 -0.02 18.84
C SER A 134 -7.24 0.24 19.41
N ILE A 135 -7.56 -0.42 20.53
CA ILE A 135 -8.81 -0.25 21.27
C ILE A 135 -9.07 1.21 21.66
N ALA A 136 -8.04 1.94 22.08
CA ALA A 136 -8.15 3.35 22.46
C ALA A 136 -8.58 4.24 21.28
N ASN A 137 -8.10 3.91 20.07
CA ASN A 137 -8.49 4.65 18.87
C ASN A 137 -9.90 4.27 18.39
N VAL A 138 -10.32 3.01 18.56
CA VAL A 138 -11.71 2.59 18.32
C VAL A 138 -12.67 3.29 19.27
N ASP A 139 -12.33 3.38 20.55
CA ASP A 139 -13.13 4.10 21.56
C ASP A 139 -13.27 5.59 21.23
N SER A 140 -12.16 6.23 20.87
CA SER A 140 -12.16 7.63 20.44
C SER A 140 -13.02 7.84 19.19
N ALA A 141 -12.94 6.92 18.22
CA ALA A 141 -13.77 6.97 17.02
C ALA A 141 -15.27 6.86 17.33
N ILE A 142 -15.66 5.88 18.14
CA ILE A 142 -17.06 5.69 18.57
C ILE A 142 -17.59 6.97 19.25
N GLN A 143 -16.80 7.55 20.15
CA GLN A 143 -17.18 8.78 20.85
C GLN A 143 -17.39 9.95 19.89
N MET A 144 -16.44 10.19 18.99
CA MET A 144 -16.51 11.29 18.02
C MET A 144 -17.70 11.13 17.08
N LEU A 145 -17.99 9.91 16.63
CA LEU A 145 -19.12 9.62 15.76
C LEU A 145 -20.46 9.86 16.49
N LYS A 146 -20.61 9.39 17.72
CA LYS A 146 -21.81 9.62 18.55
C LYS A 146 -22.05 11.10 18.85
N GLN A 147 -20.99 11.90 18.93
CA GLN A 147 -21.09 13.34 19.21
C GLN A 147 -21.50 14.17 17.99
N HIS A 148 -21.09 13.75 16.79
CA HIS A 148 -21.18 14.59 15.58
C HIS A 148 -22.11 14.07 14.50
N LEU A 149 -22.55 12.81 14.57
CA LEU A 149 -23.46 12.20 13.61
C LEU A 149 -24.74 11.71 14.29
N ASP A 150 -25.80 11.57 13.50
CA ASP A 150 -27.05 10.99 13.97
C ASP A 150 -26.86 9.49 14.25
N VAL A 151 -26.98 9.13 15.52
CA VAL A 151 -26.74 7.77 16.03
C VAL A 151 -27.67 6.77 15.35
N GLU A 152 -28.91 7.14 15.03
CA GLU A 152 -29.86 6.22 14.39
C GLU A 152 -29.38 5.80 12.99
N GLU A 153 -28.69 6.71 12.29
CA GLU A 153 -28.26 6.51 10.91
C GLU A 153 -26.91 5.78 10.80
N ILE A 154 -26.08 5.84 11.85
CA ILE A 154 -24.78 5.17 11.92
C ILE A 154 -24.76 3.96 12.87
N THR A 155 -25.92 3.56 13.40
CA THR A 155 -26.03 2.43 14.34
C THR A 155 -25.33 1.16 13.82
N PRO A 156 -25.50 0.72 12.55
CA PRO A 156 -24.81 -0.47 12.05
C PRO A 156 -23.29 -0.36 12.11
N LEU A 157 -22.74 0.83 11.84
CA LEU A 157 -21.30 1.09 11.90
C LEU A 157 -20.81 1.11 13.35
N LEU A 158 -21.56 1.72 14.27
CA LEU A 158 -21.21 1.76 15.68
C LEU A 158 -21.17 0.35 16.29
N THR A 159 -22.16 -0.48 15.96
CA THR A 159 -22.19 -1.89 16.39
C THR A 159 -20.97 -2.66 15.87
N ALA A 160 -20.58 -2.44 14.61
CA ALA A 160 -19.40 -3.10 14.05
C ALA A 160 -18.09 -2.64 14.71
N LEU A 161 -17.97 -1.35 15.04
CA LEU A 161 -16.82 -0.82 15.79
C LEU A 161 -16.78 -1.33 17.23
N GLU A 162 -17.93 -1.46 17.89
CA GLU A 162 -18.05 -2.03 19.24
C GLU A 162 -17.68 -3.52 19.24
N ALA A 163 -18.12 -4.30 18.24
CA ALA A 163 -17.73 -5.70 18.09
C ALA A 163 -16.22 -5.85 17.84
N LEU A 164 -15.64 -4.99 17.00
CA LEU A 164 -14.20 -4.97 16.73
C LEU A 164 -13.38 -4.53 17.95
N ARG A 165 -13.95 -3.70 18.83
CA ARG A 165 -13.35 -3.31 20.10
C ARG A 165 -13.27 -4.49 21.08
N GLU A 166 -14.30 -5.32 21.13
CA GLU A 166 -14.36 -6.50 22.01
C GLU A 166 -13.48 -7.65 21.50
N ASP A 167 -13.44 -7.85 20.19
CA ASP A 167 -12.67 -8.93 19.55
C ASP A 167 -11.84 -8.41 18.35
N PRO A 168 -10.68 -7.80 18.62
CA PRO A 168 -9.86 -7.11 17.61
C PRO A 168 -9.20 -8.03 16.58
N GLU A 169 -9.10 -9.33 16.86
CA GLU A 169 -8.49 -10.32 15.96
C GLU A 169 -9.53 -11.03 15.07
N ASN A 170 -10.81 -10.68 15.21
CA ASN A 170 -11.90 -11.35 14.53
C ASN A 170 -12.13 -10.80 13.12
N GLU A 171 -11.81 -11.60 12.12
CA GLU A 171 -12.01 -11.27 10.71
C GLU A 171 -13.47 -10.97 10.35
N SER A 172 -14.43 -11.61 11.03
CA SER A 172 -15.85 -11.36 10.81
C SER A 172 -16.27 -9.97 11.28
N CYS A 173 -15.67 -9.47 12.36
CA CYS A 173 -15.89 -8.11 12.84
C CYS A 173 -15.38 -7.07 11.83
N PHE A 174 -14.24 -7.34 11.18
CA PHE A 174 -13.74 -6.50 10.09
C PHE A 174 -14.66 -6.53 8.86
N ASP A 175 -15.17 -7.70 8.46
CA ASP A 175 -16.10 -7.80 7.34
C ASP A 175 -17.40 -7.03 7.60
N GLN A 176 -17.91 -7.08 8.84
CA GLN A 176 -19.06 -6.30 9.27
C GLN A 176 -18.76 -4.79 9.27
N LEU A 177 -17.56 -4.38 9.66
CA LEU A 177 -17.12 -2.98 9.61
C LEU A 177 -17.08 -2.47 8.17
N VAL A 178 -16.46 -3.23 7.24
CA VAL A 178 -16.39 -2.87 5.82
C VAL A 178 -17.80 -2.73 5.24
N LYS A 179 -18.64 -3.74 5.46
CA LYS A 179 -20.02 -3.74 4.94
C LYS A 179 -20.84 -2.56 5.48
N SER A 180 -20.83 -2.36 6.80
CA SER A 180 -21.58 -1.26 7.43
C SER A 180 -21.06 0.11 7.01
N PHE A 181 -19.77 0.25 6.72
CA PHE A 181 -19.21 1.47 6.16
C PHE A 181 -19.63 1.70 4.70
N ASP A 182 -19.64 0.65 3.86
CA ASP A 182 -20.09 0.73 2.46
C ASP A 182 -21.57 1.12 2.35
N ASP A 183 -22.41 0.60 3.25
CA ASP A 183 -23.85 0.88 3.30
C ASP A 183 -24.19 2.35 3.69
N LEU A 184 -23.22 3.13 4.19
CA LEU A 184 -23.43 4.55 4.55
C LEU A 184 -23.50 5.49 3.34
N GLY A 185 -23.00 5.07 2.18
CA GLY A 185 -23.00 5.87 0.95
C GLY A 185 -22.39 7.27 1.15
N PRO A 186 -23.10 8.37 0.85
CA PRO A 186 -22.56 9.74 0.96
C PRO A 186 -22.04 10.11 2.36
N ARG A 187 -22.51 9.44 3.42
CA ARG A 187 -22.12 9.72 4.81
C ARG A 187 -20.73 9.19 5.17
N GLN A 188 -20.12 8.37 4.33
CA GLN A 188 -18.74 7.90 4.53
C GLN A 188 -17.76 9.06 4.76
N GLY A 189 -17.90 10.16 4.01
CA GLY A 189 -17.04 11.33 4.17
C GLY A 189 -17.14 11.96 5.57
N ALA A 190 -18.35 11.98 6.15
CA ALA A 190 -18.57 12.51 7.49
C ALA A 190 -17.96 11.57 8.56
N VAL A 191 -18.10 10.25 8.38
CA VAL A 191 -17.43 9.26 9.24
C VAL A 191 -15.92 9.42 9.20
N LEU A 192 -15.32 9.54 8.01
CA LEU A 192 -13.87 9.72 7.87
C LEU A 192 -13.37 11.06 8.43
N THR A 193 -14.22 12.08 8.46
CA THR A 193 -13.90 13.39 9.05
C THR A 193 -13.77 13.29 10.58
N TYR A 194 -14.71 12.62 11.26
CA TYR A 194 -14.74 12.55 12.72
C TYR A 194 -13.99 11.34 13.29
N ALA A 195 -13.88 10.25 12.53
CA ALA A 195 -13.20 9.03 12.91
C ALA A 195 -12.16 8.61 11.86
N PRO A 196 -11.05 9.37 11.71
CA PRO A 196 -10.03 9.07 10.71
C PRO A 196 -9.39 7.68 10.91
N TYR A 197 -9.44 7.14 12.13
CA TYR A 197 -8.96 5.79 12.42
C TYR A 197 -9.71 4.68 11.66
N VAL A 198 -10.97 4.92 11.27
CA VAL A 198 -11.73 3.99 10.41
C VAL A 198 -11.02 3.80 9.07
N SER A 199 -10.39 4.85 8.50
CA SER A 199 -9.58 4.70 7.28
C SER A 199 -8.38 3.78 7.49
N VAL A 200 -7.76 3.81 8.67
CA VAL A 200 -6.59 2.97 9.00
C VAL A 200 -6.98 1.50 9.11
N LEU A 201 -8.18 1.21 9.63
CA LEU A 201 -8.75 -0.14 9.71
C LEU A 201 -9.17 -0.69 8.35
N LEU A 202 -9.70 0.16 7.47
CA LEU A 202 -10.15 -0.22 6.13
C LEU A 202 -9.02 -0.23 5.08
N SER A 203 -7.90 0.42 5.38
CA SER A 203 -6.72 0.38 4.51
C SER A 203 -6.04 -0.98 4.68
N ASP A 204 -6.21 -1.85 3.69
CA ASP A 204 -5.34 -3.01 3.48
C ASP A 204 -3.90 -2.51 3.53
N ASP A 205 -3.18 -2.86 4.60
CA ASP A 205 -1.77 -2.56 4.71
C ASP A 205 -0.98 -3.80 4.31
N PRO A 206 -0.52 -3.89 3.05
CA PRO A 206 0.38 -4.95 2.63
C PRO A 206 1.76 -4.87 3.32
N PHE A 207 2.00 -3.92 4.22
CA PHE A 207 3.26 -3.67 4.93
C PHE A 207 3.12 -3.63 6.46
N GLY A 208 2.09 -4.27 7.04
CA GLY A 208 1.87 -4.32 8.48
C GLY A 208 3.14 -4.72 9.26
N TYR A 209 3.67 -3.78 10.03
CA TYR A 209 4.86 -3.91 10.88
C TYR A 209 4.59 -4.60 12.22
#